data_AF-A0A1B3X1U5-F1
#
_entry.id   AF-A0A1B3X1U5-F1
#
_cell.length_a   1.000
_cell.length_b   1.000
_cell.length_c   1.000
_cell.angle_alpha   90.00
_cell.angle_beta   90.00
_cell.angle_gamma   90.00
#
_symmetry.space_group_name_H-M   'P 1'
#
loop_
_entity.id
_entity.type
_entity.pdbx_description
1 polymer ?
#
loop_
_entity_poly.entity_id
_entity_poly.type
_entity_poly.pdbx_seq_one_letter_code
_entity_poly.pdbx_strand_id
1 'polypeptide(L)'
;MPLDEFAWRVRLARRRKAHARKFKMAAGLITLTIAAIAWYLGYYMQRPEYALAQAAAAVEQHDLAAFQRRVNIAAVADAGYDDLTYVLFSRDTRLSESERSASGKFYQRIKGSVAEGLTYTIENAVQNSVWAEPEGVNALKGRQLGIDFEYLMECSHLRDTSVLSIGDVTRDGSGAVAMLTVVDEGTGLEFPLQLRMEKGDLGWQVVRVVNYRAYLEAVQMAAGSDVTRYIEATRPIVDRYNGVFRSTQYEFLYLTETAWGTYTTEHRRALIRLLQDDVIPLLKKYQRELDAVEIPRGAAYLAAQRKASTEASIASYESFIRGLDTGLPEEFARAETLHKQALTYDLRVGDMVRRSAVSEETPATP
;
A
#
# COMPACT_ATOMS: atom_id res chain seq x y z
N MET A 1 35.42 44.43 74.31
CA MET A 1 34.67 43.60 73.34
C MET A 1 35.54 43.34 72.10
N PRO A 2 36.17 42.16 71.96
CA PRO A 2 36.86 41.77 70.72
C PRO A 2 36.39 40.43 70.12
N LEU A 3 35.45 39.71 70.77
CA LEU A 3 35.03 38.37 70.34
C LEU A 3 34.13 38.35 69.08
N ASP A 4 33.40 39.44 68.80
CA ASP A 4 32.41 39.45 67.71
C ASP A 4 33.02 39.58 66.31
N GLU A 5 34.15 40.30 66.18
CA GLU A 5 34.75 40.54 64.86
C GLU A 5 35.44 39.27 64.31
N PHE A 6 36.13 38.51 65.16
CA PHE A 6 36.76 37.25 64.76
C PHE A 6 35.71 36.18 64.42
N ALA A 7 34.66 36.06 65.23
CA ALA A 7 33.54 35.14 64.97
C ALA A 7 32.77 35.53 63.69
N TRP A 8 32.68 36.82 63.36
CA TRP A 8 32.12 37.31 62.11
C TRP A 8 33.03 36.99 60.91
N ARG A 9 34.34 37.23 61.00
CA ARG A 9 35.31 36.90 59.94
C ARG A 9 35.39 35.41 59.64
N VAL A 10 35.34 34.54 60.67
CA VAL A 10 35.31 33.08 60.50
C VAL A 10 33.98 32.61 59.88
N ARG A 11 32.84 33.19 60.28
CA ARG A 11 31.54 32.92 59.64
C ARG A 11 31.53 33.36 58.18
N LEU A 12 32.09 34.52 57.86
CA LEU A 12 32.20 35.04 56.50
C LEU A 12 33.12 34.17 55.63
N ALA A 13 34.26 33.73 56.17
CA ALA A 13 35.19 32.82 55.48
C ALA A 13 34.59 31.43 55.24
N ARG A 14 33.84 30.87 56.21
CA ARG A 14 33.10 29.61 56.05
C ARG A 14 31.99 29.74 55.01
N ARG A 15 31.25 30.85 55.00
CA ARG A 15 30.23 31.14 53.96
C ARG A 15 30.87 31.27 52.59
N ARG A 16 31.95 32.02 52.42
CA ARG A 16 32.68 32.13 51.14
C ARG A 16 33.21 30.77 50.64
N LYS A 17 33.79 29.94 51.53
CA LYS A 17 34.22 28.57 51.16
C LYS A 17 33.04 27.64 50.84
N ALA A 18 31.89 27.79 51.51
CA ALA A 18 30.68 27.04 51.20
C ALA A 18 30.05 27.48 49.87
N HIS A 19 29.96 28.78 49.60
CA HIS A 19 29.50 29.34 48.32
C HIS A 19 30.45 28.97 47.18
N ALA A 20 31.77 29.02 47.38
CA ALA A 20 32.75 28.58 46.38
C ALA A 20 32.63 27.08 46.07
N ARG A 21 32.38 26.23 47.08
CA ARG A 21 32.12 24.78 46.87
C ARG A 21 30.81 24.54 46.14
N LYS A 22 29.72 25.20 46.55
CA LYS A 22 28.41 25.13 45.86
C LYS A 22 28.50 25.64 44.42
N PHE A 23 29.23 26.72 44.18
CA PHE A 23 29.50 27.27 42.85
C PHE A 23 30.34 26.31 42.00
N LYS A 24 31.40 25.71 42.54
CA LYS A 24 32.20 24.68 41.83
C LYS A 24 31.38 23.45 41.48
N MET A 25 30.50 22.99 42.38
CA MET A 25 29.58 21.88 42.10
C MET A 25 28.56 22.24 41.01
N ALA A 26 27.95 23.43 41.11
CA ALA A 26 27.00 23.92 40.10
C ALA A 26 27.67 24.12 38.72
N ALA A 27 28.86 24.72 38.69
CA ALA A 27 29.66 24.88 37.48
C ALA A 27 30.05 23.53 36.88
N GLY A 28 30.50 22.58 37.71
CA GLY A 28 30.80 21.21 37.25
C GLY A 28 29.59 20.49 36.65
N LEU A 29 28.41 20.63 37.27
CA LEU A 29 27.16 20.08 36.72
C LEU A 29 26.81 20.70 35.36
N ILE A 30 26.92 22.02 35.22
CA ILE A 30 26.66 22.72 33.94
C ILE A 30 27.62 22.24 32.85
N THR A 31 28.92 22.12 33.16
CA THR A 31 29.91 21.63 32.20
C THR A 31 29.62 20.19 31.77
N LEU A 32 29.22 19.32 32.69
CA LEU A 32 28.81 17.94 32.38
C LEU A 32 27.57 17.90 31.49
N THR A 33 26.56 18.74 31.78
CA THR A 33 25.35 18.83 30.95
C THR A 33 25.69 19.34 29.54
N ILE A 34 26.52 20.36 29.41
CA ILE A 34 26.97 20.86 28.09
C ILE A 34 27.77 19.80 27.34
N ALA A 35 28.66 19.06 28.02
CA ALA A 35 29.42 17.98 27.40
C ALA A 35 28.52 16.83 26.94
N ALA A 36 27.50 16.47 27.74
CA ALA A 36 26.51 15.47 27.37
C ALA A 36 25.66 15.92 26.17
N ILE A 37 25.24 17.19 26.14
CA ILE A 37 24.53 17.79 25.00
C ILE A 37 25.45 17.83 23.77
N ALA A 38 26.70 18.25 23.91
CA ALA A 38 27.66 18.30 22.81
C ALA A 38 27.98 16.91 22.25
N TRP A 39 28.08 15.90 23.11
CA TRP A 39 28.22 14.51 22.68
C TRP A 39 26.96 14.00 21.97
N TYR A 40 25.78 14.28 22.53
CA TYR A 40 24.51 13.90 21.94
C TYR A 40 24.30 14.55 20.56
N LEU A 41 24.50 15.86 20.45
CA LEU A 41 24.35 16.62 19.20
C LEU A 41 25.48 16.37 18.20
N GLY A 42 26.72 16.28 18.69
CA GLY A 42 27.93 16.20 17.86
C GLY A 42 28.30 14.79 17.42
N TYR A 43 27.88 13.75 18.16
CA TYR A 43 28.24 12.36 17.87
C TYR A 43 27.02 11.49 17.67
N TYR A 44 26.09 11.43 18.64
CA TYR A 44 24.97 10.50 18.59
C TYR A 44 23.96 10.83 17.49
N MET A 45 23.55 12.09 17.35
CA MET A 45 22.64 12.54 16.28
C MET A 45 23.24 12.39 14.87
N GLN A 46 24.56 12.32 14.74
CA GLN A 46 25.23 12.20 13.45
C GLN A 46 25.32 10.76 12.94
N ARG A 47 24.72 9.80 13.63
CA ARG A 47 24.73 8.38 13.27
C ARG A 47 23.56 8.02 12.34
N PRO A 48 23.77 7.22 11.27
CA PRO A 48 22.67 6.74 10.44
C PRO A 48 21.68 5.88 11.23
N GLU A 49 22.15 5.12 12.23
CA GLU A 49 21.30 4.33 13.11
C GLU A 49 20.28 5.20 13.85
N TYR A 50 20.71 6.40 14.28
CA TYR A 50 19.83 7.37 14.93
C TYR A 50 18.75 7.89 13.97
N ALA A 51 19.11 8.14 12.71
CA ALA A 51 18.15 8.57 11.70
C ALA A 51 17.07 7.50 11.42
N LEU A 52 17.45 6.22 11.40
CA LEU A 52 16.50 5.11 11.24
C LEU A 52 15.57 5.00 12.45
N ALA A 53 16.11 5.10 13.68
CA ALA A 53 15.29 5.09 14.89
C ALA A 53 14.30 6.27 14.92
N GLN A 54 14.72 7.46 14.45
CA GLN A 54 13.83 8.60 14.32
C GLN A 54 12.77 8.41 13.23
N ALA A 55 13.12 7.79 12.09
CA ALA A 55 12.13 7.48 11.05
C ALA A 55 11.06 6.53 11.59
N ALA A 56 11.45 5.47 12.29
CA ALA A 56 10.51 4.54 12.93
C ALA A 56 9.60 5.24 13.95
N ALA A 57 10.19 6.04 14.86
CA ALA A 57 9.43 6.79 15.84
C ALA A 57 8.47 7.81 15.21
N ALA A 58 8.85 8.41 14.07
CA ALA A 58 7.98 9.35 13.34
C ALA A 58 6.76 8.65 12.73
N VAL A 59 6.91 7.41 12.23
CA VAL A 59 5.78 6.60 11.76
C VAL A 59 4.83 6.28 12.93
N GLU A 60 5.36 5.83 14.06
CA GLU A 60 4.56 5.53 15.27
C GLU A 60 3.81 6.75 15.82
N GLN A 61 4.39 7.95 15.68
CA GLN A 61 3.82 9.20 16.16
C GLN A 61 2.97 9.92 15.12
N HIS A 62 2.84 9.37 13.92
CA HIS A 62 2.19 10.00 12.77
C HIS A 62 2.76 11.38 12.41
N ASP A 63 4.06 11.58 12.65
CA ASP A 63 4.78 12.83 12.38
C ASP A 63 5.44 12.78 11.00
N LEU A 64 4.67 13.15 9.97
CA LEU A 64 5.16 13.22 8.60
C LEU A 64 6.39 14.12 8.45
N ALA A 65 6.44 15.25 9.15
CA ALA A 65 7.54 16.20 9.03
C ALA A 65 8.83 15.62 9.62
N ALA A 66 8.76 14.92 10.75
CA ALA A 66 9.90 14.20 11.31
C ALA A 66 10.33 13.04 10.40
N PHE A 67 9.39 12.33 9.78
CA PHE A 67 9.67 11.24 8.86
C PHE A 67 10.41 11.73 7.61
N GLN A 68 9.93 12.81 6.97
CA GLN A 68 10.56 13.41 5.78
C GLN A 68 11.99 13.92 6.05
N ARG A 69 12.32 14.31 7.28
CA ARG A 69 13.71 14.65 7.66
C ARG A 69 14.66 13.46 7.63
N ARG A 70 14.13 12.23 7.68
CA ARG A 70 14.90 10.98 7.76
C ARG A 70 14.70 10.05 6.56
N VAL A 71 13.69 10.30 5.74
CA VAL A 71 13.40 9.55 4.53
C VAL A 71 13.11 10.54 3.40
N ASN A 72 13.89 10.49 2.34
CA ASN A 72 13.58 11.19 1.11
C ASN A 72 12.56 10.35 0.32
N ILE A 73 11.27 10.54 0.66
CA ILE A 73 10.16 9.74 0.12
C ILE A 73 10.13 9.81 -1.41
N ALA A 74 10.35 11.00 -1.99
CA ALA A 74 10.38 11.18 -3.43
C ALA A 74 11.49 10.35 -4.10
N ALA A 75 12.71 10.36 -3.54
CA ALA A 75 13.81 9.54 -4.07
C ALA A 75 13.54 8.03 -3.93
N VAL A 76 12.97 7.62 -2.78
CA VAL A 76 12.61 6.21 -2.53
C VAL A 76 11.50 5.76 -3.50
N ALA A 77 10.48 6.58 -3.72
CA ALA A 77 9.37 6.30 -4.64
C ALA A 77 9.84 6.27 -6.09
N ASP A 78 10.70 7.19 -6.51
CA ASP A 78 11.27 7.24 -7.87
C ASP A 78 12.09 5.97 -8.18
N ALA A 79 13.00 5.59 -7.28
CA ALA A 79 13.80 4.39 -7.42
C ALA A 79 12.96 3.10 -7.30
N GLY A 80 12.01 3.08 -6.37
CA GLY A 80 11.09 1.96 -6.16
C GLY A 80 10.19 1.71 -7.37
N TYR A 81 9.77 2.77 -8.07
CA TYR A 81 9.02 2.65 -9.33
C TYR A 81 9.83 1.94 -10.42
N ASP A 82 11.10 2.29 -10.59
CA ASP A 82 11.97 1.65 -11.58
C ASP A 82 12.13 0.15 -11.29
N ASP A 83 12.34 -0.20 -10.01
CA ASP A 83 12.48 -1.59 -9.58
C ASP A 83 11.16 -2.38 -9.71
N LEU A 84 10.02 -1.79 -9.34
CA LEU A 84 8.69 -2.38 -9.47
C LEU A 84 8.33 -2.65 -10.93
N THR A 85 8.43 -1.63 -11.78
CA THR A 85 8.09 -1.76 -13.20
C THR A 85 8.99 -2.78 -13.89
N TYR A 86 10.27 -2.84 -13.53
CA TYR A 86 11.13 -3.90 -14.02
C TYR A 86 10.55 -5.30 -13.72
N VAL A 87 10.14 -5.58 -12.47
CA VAL A 87 9.58 -6.89 -12.08
C VAL A 87 8.25 -7.17 -12.78
N LEU A 88 7.45 -6.13 -13.04
CA LEU A 88 6.20 -6.27 -13.78
C LEU A 88 6.42 -6.68 -15.25
N PHE A 89 7.45 -6.16 -15.94
CA PHE A 89 7.67 -6.41 -17.39
C PHE A 89 8.69 -7.49 -17.71
N SER A 90 9.69 -7.69 -16.87
CA SER A 90 10.83 -8.56 -17.18
C SER A 90 10.47 -10.05 -17.33
N ARG A 91 9.29 -10.46 -16.84
CA ARG A 91 8.82 -11.85 -16.91
C ARG A 91 7.69 -12.10 -17.90
N ASP A 92 7.22 -11.09 -18.64
CA ASP A 92 6.20 -11.32 -19.67
C ASP A 92 6.83 -11.82 -20.98
N THR A 93 6.87 -13.14 -21.12
CA THR A 93 7.40 -13.84 -22.30
C THR A 93 6.43 -13.85 -23.49
N ARG A 94 5.20 -13.33 -23.33
CA ARG A 94 4.18 -13.32 -24.38
C ARG A 94 4.26 -12.09 -25.29
N LEU A 95 4.94 -11.03 -24.84
CA LEU A 95 5.11 -9.81 -25.62
C LEU A 95 6.23 -9.96 -26.64
N SER A 96 5.96 -9.57 -27.89
CA SER A 96 7.00 -9.34 -28.89
C SER A 96 7.96 -8.22 -28.46
N GLU A 97 9.12 -8.16 -29.09
CA GLU A 97 10.13 -7.14 -28.77
C GLU A 97 9.63 -5.70 -28.98
N SER A 98 8.81 -5.47 -30.02
CA SER A 98 8.20 -4.17 -30.31
C SER A 98 7.17 -3.78 -29.25
N GLU A 99 6.34 -4.71 -28.79
CA GLU A 99 5.37 -4.50 -27.72
C GLU A 99 6.08 -4.23 -26.38
N ARG A 100 7.15 -4.98 -26.08
CA ARG A 100 7.97 -4.74 -24.88
C ARG A 100 8.60 -3.35 -24.89
N SER A 101 9.11 -2.91 -26.04
CA SER A 101 9.67 -1.56 -26.23
C SER A 101 8.61 -0.46 -26.09
N ALA A 102 7.43 -0.65 -26.69
CA ALA A 102 6.31 0.29 -26.59
C ALA A 102 5.79 0.42 -25.15
N SER A 103 5.62 -0.70 -24.45
CA SER A 103 5.30 -0.75 -23.03
C SER A 103 6.36 -0.05 -22.19
N GLY A 104 7.65 -0.34 -22.40
CA GLY A 104 8.74 0.34 -21.71
C GLY A 104 8.67 1.87 -21.85
N LYS A 105 8.43 2.38 -23.07
CA LYS A 105 8.24 3.83 -23.32
C LYS A 105 6.99 4.40 -22.64
N PHE A 106 5.92 3.61 -22.50
CA PHE A 106 4.74 4.03 -21.76
C PHE A 106 5.04 4.17 -20.26
N TYR A 107 5.67 3.18 -19.63
CA TYR A 107 6.04 3.24 -18.22
C TYR A 107 7.07 4.34 -17.93
N GLN A 108 7.99 4.61 -18.85
CA GLN A 108 8.87 5.78 -18.72
C GLN A 108 8.11 7.11 -18.73
N ARG A 109 7.08 7.25 -19.59
CA ARG A 109 6.30 8.50 -19.69
C ARG A 109 5.45 8.78 -18.46
N ILE A 110 4.90 7.74 -17.83
CA ILE A 110 4.02 7.90 -16.66
C ILE A 110 4.78 7.90 -15.33
N LYS A 111 6.11 7.65 -15.35
CA LYS A 111 6.96 7.55 -14.15
C LYS A 111 6.72 8.67 -13.15
N GLY A 112 6.75 9.93 -13.62
CA GLY A 112 6.56 11.09 -12.74
C GLY A 112 5.22 11.05 -11.99
N SER A 113 4.13 10.77 -12.70
CA SER A 113 2.80 10.68 -12.10
C SER A 113 2.69 9.55 -11.09
N VAL A 114 3.25 8.38 -11.38
CA VAL A 114 3.19 7.22 -10.46
C VAL A 114 4.09 7.43 -9.24
N ALA A 115 5.31 7.95 -9.42
CA ALA A 115 6.22 8.25 -8.31
C ALA A 115 5.63 9.32 -7.37
N GLU A 116 4.95 10.34 -7.91
CA GLU A 116 4.19 11.32 -7.13
C GLU A 116 3.03 10.66 -6.37
N GLY A 117 2.29 9.76 -7.03
CA GLY A 117 1.23 8.97 -6.40
C GLY A 117 1.72 8.08 -5.25
N LEU A 118 2.85 7.40 -5.43
CA LEU A 118 3.52 6.61 -4.39
C LEU A 118 3.96 7.50 -3.23
N THR A 119 4.53 8.66 -3.54
CA THR A 119 4.94 9.65 -2.54
C THR A 119 3.73 10.07 -1.69
N TYR A 120 2.66 10.56 -2.33
CA TYR A 120 1.43 10.95 -1.65
C TYR A 120 0.85 9.81 -0.78
N THR A 121 0.85 8.59 -1.32
CA THR A 121 0.30 7.41 -0.64
C THR A 121 1.12 7.05 0.61
N ILE A 122 2.45 7.10 0.54
CA ILE A 122 3.35 6.91 1.69
C ILE A 122 3.16 8.04 2.71
N GLU A 123 3.11 9.30 2.26
CA GLU A 123 2.92 10.44 3.15
C GLU A 123 1.61 10.36 3.93
N ASN A 124 0.51 10.00 3.25
CA ASN A 124 -0.79 9.82 3.88
C ASN A 124 -0.78 8.62 4.84
N ALA A 125 -0.11 7.53 4.50
CA ALA A 125 0.01 6.37 5.40
C ALA A 125 0.77 6.72 6.69
N VAL A 126 1.87 7.49 6.59
CA VAL A 126 2.61 7.96 7.76
C VAL A 126 1.75 8.89 8.61
N GLN A 127 1.07 9.85 7.99
CA GLN A 127 0.32 10.89 8.71
C GLN A 127 -1.00 10.39 9.30
N ASN A 128 -1.69 9.47 8.62
CA ASN A 128 -3.07 9.11 8.94
C ASN A 128 -3.26 7.61 9.23
N SER A 129 -2.22 6.78 9.12
CA SER A 129 -2.33 5.31 9.16
C SER A 129 -3.29 4.72 8.13
N VAL A 130 -3.48 5.42 7.02
CA VAL A 130 -4.39 5.00 5.95
C VAL A 130 -3.63 5.02 4.62
N TRP A 131 -3.65 3.90 3.91
CA TRP A 131 -3.21 3.81 2.53
C TRP A 131 -4.34 4.31 1.62
N ALA A 132 -4.40 5.62 1.39
CA ALA A 132 -5.47 6.23 0.61
C ALA A 132 -5.36 5.89 -0.88
N GLU A 133 -6.48 5.56 -1.50
CA GLU A 133 -6.58 5.51 -2.97
C GLU A 133 -6.67 6.94 -3.55
N PRO A 134 -6.20 7.15 -4.80
CA PRO A 134 -6.39 8.43 -5.48
C PRO A 134 -7.87 8.77 -5.69
N GLU A 135 -8.35 9.85 -5.05
CA GLU A 135 -9.72 10.34 -5.18
C GLU A 135 -9.82 11.60 -6.07
N GLY A 136 -11.06 12.04 -6.33
CA GLY A 136 -11.32 13.27 -7.08
C GLY A 136 -10.90 13.22 -8.56
N VAL A 137 -10.45 14.36 -9.09
CA VAL A 137 -9.89 14.48 -10.45
C VAL A 137 -8.40 14.17 -10.37
N ASN A 138 -8.05 12.89 -10.54
CA ASN A 138 -6.68 12.40 -10.43
C ASN A 138 -6.41 11.36 -11.53
N ALA A 139 -5.31 11.50 -12.26
CA ALA A 139 -4.94 10.59 -13.36
C ALA A 139 -4.71 9.14 -12.90
N LEU A 140 -4.35 8.93 -11.63
CA LEU A 140 -4.17 7.60 -11.04
C LEU A 140 -5.47 6.98 -10.54
N LYS A 141 -6.59 7.72 -10.57
CA LYS A 141 -7.89 7.19 -10.13
C LYS A 141 -8.39 6.14 -11.11
N GLY A 142 -8.65 4.94 -10.60
CA GLY A 142 -9.07 3.79 -11.41
C GLY A 142 -8.00 3.47 -12.45
N ARG A 143 -8.35 3.62 -13.74
CA ARG A 143 -7.46 3.30 -14.87
C ARG A 143 -7.26 4.46 -15.85
N GLN A 144 -7.44 5.70 -15.41
CA GLN A 144 -7.40 6.89 -16.29
C GLN A 144 -6.03 7.09 -16.99
N LEU A 145 -4.93 6.76 -16.31
CA LEU A 145 -3.58 6.82 -16.88
C LEU A 145 -3.21 5.59 -17.73
N GLY A 146 -4.15 4.65 -17.95
CA GLY A 146 -3.89 3.39 -18.64
C GLY A 146 -3.24 2.31 -17.78
N ILE A 147 -3.12 2.57 -16.47
CA ILE A 147 -2.64 1.63 -15.45
C ILE A 147 -3.64 1.58 -14.30
N ASP A 148 -3.71 0.45 -13.60
CA ASP A 148 -4.42 0.34 -12.34
C ASP A 148 -3.46 0.64 -11.20
N PHE A 149 -3.54 1.84 -10.63
CA PHE A 149 -2.62 2.27 -9.57
C PHE A 149 -2.76 1.42 -8.31
N GLU A 150 -3.96 0.96 -7.99
CA GLU A 150 -4.20 0.09 -6.83
C GLU A 150 -3.55 -1.28 -7.01
N TYR A 151 -3.61 -1.83 -8.22
CA TYR A 151 -2.88 -3.06 -8.53
C TYR A 151 -1.35 -2.88 -8.50
N LEU A 152 -0.85 -1.70 -8.89
CA LEU A 152 0.57 -1.37 -8.74
C LEU A 152 0.98 -1.28 -7.26
N MET A 153 0.13 -0.69 -6.41
CA MET A 153 0.34 -0.64 -4.97
C MET A 153 0.40 -2.05 -4.37
N GLU A 154 -0.51 -2.94 -4.75
CA GLU A 154 -0.45 -4.35 -4.36
C GLU A 154 0.87 -4.99 -4.78
N CYS A 155 1.26 -4.85 -6.05
CA CYS A 155 2.50 -5.43 -6.57
C CYS A 155 3.77 -4.86 -5.93
N SER A 156 3.68 -3.71 -5.26
CA SER A 156 4.79 -3.11 -4.53
C SER A 156 5.03 -3.79 -3.18
N HIS A 157 4.05 -4.49 -2.62
CA HIS A 157 4.11 -5.05 -1.26
C HIS A 157 4.40 -4.01 -0.16
N LEU A 158 4.33 -2.71 -0.45
CA LEU A 158 4.60 -1.65 0.54
C LEU A 158 3.63 -1.72 1.73
N ARG A 159 2.39 -2.16 1.50
CA ARG A 159 1.34 -2.25 2.52
C ARG A 159 1.49 -3.46 3.44
N ASP A 160 2.05 -4.54 2.90
CA ASP A 160 2.15 -5.84 3.58
C ASP A 160 3.55 -6.11 4.12
N THR A 161 4.46 -5.14 4.04
CA THR A 161 5.85 -5.29 4.53
C THR A 161 5.99 -4.71 5.93
N SER A 162 6.24 -5.57 6.91
CA SER A 162 6.51 -5.17 8.29
C SER A 162 7.99 -5.32 8.64
N VAL A 163 8.55 -4.34 9.37
CA VAL A 163 9.95 -4.41 9.83
C VAL A 163 10.05 -5.26 11.09
N LEU A 164 10.92 -6.27 11.07
CA LEU A 164 11.20 -7.14 12.21
C LEU A 164 12.38 -6.62 13.04
N SER A 165 13.46 -6.24 12.38
CA SER A 165 14.66 -5.75 13.06
C SER A 165 15.53 -4.86 12.18
N ILE A 166 16.25 -3.96 12.82
CA ILE A 166 17.33 -3.18 12.20
C ILE A 166 18.64 -3.89 12.56
N GLY A 167 19.34 -4.37 11.52
CA GLY A 167 20.65 -5.00 11.63
C GLY A 167 21.79 -3.98 11.51
N ASP A 168 22.92 -4.46 10.99
CA ASP A 168 24.13 -3.64 10.89
C ASP A 168 23.98 -2.47 9.92
N VAL A 169 24.64 -1.36 10.26
CA VAL A 169 24.77 -0.19 9.40
C VAL A 169 26.22 0.03 9.04
N THR A 170 26.53 -0.15 7.76
CA THR A 170 27.88 0.05 7.23
C THR A 170 27.98 1.44 6.61
N ARG A 171 29.00 2.21 7.01
CA ARG A 171 29.23 3.58 6.50
C ARG A 171 30.36 3.57 5.48
N ASP A 172 30.16 4.31 4.40
CA ASP A 172 31.16 4.59 3.38
C ASP A 172 31.13 6.09 3.05
N GLY A 173 32.00 6.86 3.72
CA GLY A 173 32.09 8.31 3.56
C GLY A 173 30.77 9.04 3.88
N SER A 174 30.21 9.74 2.88
CA SER A 174 28.90 10.42 2.96
C SER A 174 27.72 9.48 2.74
N GLY A 175 27.98 8.20 2.48
CA GLY A 175 27.00 7.14 2.33
C GLY A 175 26.95 6.17 3.50
N ALA A 176 25.80 5.53 3.68
CA ALA A 176 25.66 4.34 4.50
C ALA A 176 24.69 3.35 3.84
N VAL A 177 24.80 2.08 4.22
CA VAL A 177 23.86 1.02 3.92
C VAL A 177 23.43 0.38 5.24
N ALA A 178 22.13 0.36 5.49
CA ALA A 178 21.54 -0.28 6.65
C ALA A 178 20.81 -1.57 6.27
N MET A 179 21.04 -2.63 7.02
CA MET A 179 20.34 -3.89 6.86
C MET A 179 19.05 -3.86 7.69
N LEU A 180 17.90 -4.15 7.07
CA LEU A 180 16.63 -4.33 7.76
C LEU A 180 16.12 -5.74 7.46
N THR A 181 15.72 -6.48 8.49
CA THR A 181 14.95 -7.71 8.28
C THR A 181 13.48 -7.33 8.25
N VAL A 182 12.79 -7.67 7.16
CA VAL A 182 11.35 -7.46 7.01
C VAL A 182 10.64 -8.79 6.85
N VAL A 183 9.34 -8.81 7.11
CA VAL A 183 8.43 -9.89 6.75
C VAL A 183 7.36 -9.35 5.82
N ASP A 184 7.13 -10.05 4.71
CA ASP A 184 5.93 -9.86 3.89
C ASP A 184 4.78 -10.62 4.56
N GLU A 185 3.78 -9.92 5.07
CA GLU A 185 2.64 -10.50 5.80
C GLU A 185 1.76 -11.37 4.89
N GLY A 186 1.70 -11.02 3.59
CA GLY A 186 0.94 -11.76 2.57
C GLY A 186 1.49 -13.16 2.30
N THR A 187 2.79 -13.38 2.46
CA THR A 187 3.46 -14.67 2.19
C THR A 187 4.12 -15.30 3.42
N GLY A 188 4.36 -14.51 4.47
CA GLY A 188 5.20 -14.88 5.61
C GLY A 188 6.70 -14.91 5.30
N LEU A 189 7.14 -14.38 4.15
CA LEU A 189 8.54 -14.40 3.74
C LEU A 189 9.35 -13.38 4.53
N GLU A 190 10.34 -13.85 5.29
CA GLU A 190 11.37 -12.97 5.86
C GLU A 190 12.45 -12.66 4.81
N PHE A 191 12.80 -11.38 4.67
CA PHE A 191 13.79 -10.93 3.69
C PHE A 191 14.70 -9.81 4.24
N PRO A 192 16.03 -9.87 4.00
CA PRO A 192 16.93 -8.79 4.37
C PRO A 192 16.94 -7.67 3.31
N LEU A 193 16.34 -6.53 3.62
CA LEU A 193 16.42 -5.31 2.81
C LEU A 193 17.69 -4.50 3.13
N GLN A 194 18.17 -3.80 2.10
CA GLN A 194 19.32 -2.91 2.16
C GLN A 194 18.87 -1.48 1.91
N LEU A 195 18.89 -0.62 2.92
CA LEU A 195 18.54 0.79 2.79
C LEU A 195 19.80 1.61 2.53
N ARG A 196 19.86 2.27 1.37
CA ARG A 196 20.85 3.28 1.06
C ARG A 196 20.50 4.57 1.78
N MET A 197 21.45 5.12 2.52
CA MET A 197 21.31 6.39 3.23
C MET A 197 22.37 7.40 2.82
N GLU A 198 22.00 8.66 2.72
CA GLU A 198 22.91 9.75 2.36
C GLU A 198 22.89 10.83 3.44
N LYS A 199 24.06 11.44 3.67
CA LYS A 199 24.21 12.54 4.62
C LYS A 199 23.92 13.87 3.91
N GLY A 200 22.79 14.48 4.25
CA GLY A 200 22.43 15.83 3.83
C GLY A 200 22.53 16.85 4.98
N ASP A 201 22.00 18.05 4.74
CA ASP A 201 22.04 19.18 5.70
C ASP A 201 21.28 18.89 7.00
N LEU A 202 20.20 18.10 6.92
CA LEU A 202 19.35 17.71 8.05
C LEU A 202 19.82 16.42 8.75
N GLY A 203 20.97 15.88 8.32
CA GLY A 203 21.52 14.60 8.78
C GLY A 203 21.32 13.48 7.77
N TRP A 204 21.31 12.24 8.26
CA TRP A 204 21.13 11.08 7.40
C TRP A 204 19.68 10.91 6.94
N GLN A 205 19.51 10.60 5.66
CA GLN A 205 18.22 10.29 5.05
C GLN A 205 18.31 8.98 4.27
N VAL A 206 17.27 8.14 4.37
CA VAL A 206 17.07 7.01 3.46
C VAL A 206 16.67 7.55 2.09
N VAL A 207 17.34 7.07 1.04
CA VAL A 207 17.11 7.52 -0.35
C VAL A 207 16.69 6.40 -1.29
N ARG A 208 16.95 5.14 -0.94
CA ARG A 208 16.61 3.98 -1.78
C ARG A 208 16.64 2.67 -0.99
N VAL A 209 15.81 1.72 -1.38
CA VAL A 209 15.97 0.29 -1.05
C VAL A 209 16.79 -0.37 -2.18
N VAL A 210 18.04 -0.74 -1.92
CA VAL A 210 19.02 -1.14 -2.96
C VAL A 210 18.61 -2.45 -3.65
N ASN A 211 18.15 -3.42 -2.86
CA ASN A 211 17.80 -4.76 -3.33
C ASN A 211 16.28 -4.97 -3.42
N TYR A 212 15.51 -3.90 -3.62
CA TYR A 212 14.04 -3.97 -3.65
C TYR A 212 13.52 -4.90 -4.74
N ARG A 213 14.14 -4.87 -5.91
CA ARG A 213 13.84 -5.82 -6.98
C ARG A 213 13.94 -7.28 -6.53
N ALA A 214 15.03 -7.64 -5.84
CA ALA A 214 15.23 -9.01 -5.37
C ALA A 214 14.16 -9.42 -4.34
N TYR A 215 13.73 -8.47 -3.50
CA TYR A 215 12.62 -8.65 -2.58
C TYR A 215 11.31 -8.95 -3.33
N LEU A 216 10.91 -8.07 -4.27
CA LEU A 216 9.70 -8.24 -5.06
C LEU A 216 9.67 -9.57 -5.84
N GLU A 217 10.80 -9.97 -6.42
CA GLU A 217 10.92 -11.26 -7.12
C GLU A 217 10.76 -12.46 -6.18
N ALA A 218 11.26 -12.37 -4.94
CA ALA A 218 11.15 -13.42 -3.95
C ALA A 218 9.71 -13.55 -3.41
N VAL A 219 9.05 -12.42 -3.10
CA VAL A 219 7.65 -12.41 -2.68
C VAL A 219 6.74 -12.94 -3.80
N GLN A 220 6.95 -12.51 -5.04
CA GLN A 220 6.19 -13.02 -6.18
C GLN A 220 6.35 -14.54 -6.35
N MET A 221 7.55 -15.07 -6.13
CA MET A 221 7.81 -16.50 -6.21
C MET A 221 7.10 -17.27 -5.08
N ALA A 222 7.11 -16.72 -3.86
CA ALA A 222 6.41 -17.30 -2.72
C ALA A 222 4.88 -17.31 -2.94
N ALA A 223 4.31 -16.16 -3.33
CA ALA A 223 2.87 -16.00 -3.59
C ALA A 223 2.39 -16.80 -4.80
N GLY A 224 3.22 -16.96 -5.83
CA GLY A 224 2.81 -17.56 -7.11
C GLY A 224 2.24 -18.98 -6.97
N SER A 225 2.86 -19.82 -6.13
CA SER A 225 2.37 -21.19 -5.90
C SER A 225 1.01 -21.24 -5.21
N ASP A 226 0.77 -20.29 -4.30
CA ASP A 226 -0.48 -20.13 -3.56
C ASP A 226 -1.59 -19.63 -4.48
N VAL A 227 -1.30 -18.63 -5.32
CA VAL A 227 -2.22 -18.10 -6.31
C VAL A 227 -2.61 -19.17 -7.33
N THR A 228 -1.65 -19.93 -7.87
CA THR A 228 -1.93 -21.03 -8.80
C THR A 228 -2.83 -22.08 -8.15
N ARG A 229 -2.52 -22.52 -6.92
CA ARG A 229 -3.34 -23.48 -6.18
C ARG A 229 -4.77 -22.99 -6.00
N TYR A 230 -4.95 -21.72 -5.64
CA TYR A 230 -6.28 -21.13 -5.48
C TYR A 230 -7.04 -21.03 -6.81
N ILE A 231 -6.37 -20.64 -7.90
CA ILE A 231 -6.97 -20.60 -9.25
C ILE A 231 -7.45 -21.99 -9.66
N GLU A 232 -6.62 -23.02 -9.51
CA GLU A 232 -6.98 -24.39 -9.86
C GLU A 232 -8.16 -24.92 -9.02
N ALA A 233 -8.13 -24.70 -7.70
CA ALA A 233 -9.18 -25.14 -6.78
C ALA A 233 -10.54 -24.47 -7.07
N THR A 234 -10.52 -23.21 -7.50
CA THR A 234 -11.74 -22.44 -7.80
C THR A 234 -12.22 -22.58 -9.24
N ARG A 235 -11.40 -23.06 -10.17
CA ARG A 235 -11.73 -23.18 -11.60
C ARG A 235 -13.05 -23.91 -11.87
N PRO A 236 -13.35 -25.08 -11.27
CA PRO A 236 -14.61 -25.77 -11.51
C PRO A 236 -15.85 -24.99 -11.04
N ILE A 237 -15.70 -24.13 -10.03
CA ILE A 237 -16.76 -23.25 -9.55
C ILE A 237 -16.97 -22.12 -10.56
N VAL A 238 -15.90 -21.41 -10.90
CA VAL A 238 -15.93 -20.29 -11.86
C VAL A 238 -16.50 -20.74 -13.20
N ASP A 239 -16.02 -21.83 -13.79
CA ASP A 239 -16.46 -22.31 -15.10
C ASP A 239 -17.95 -22.68 -15.13
N ARG A 240 -18.45 -23.32 -14.05
CA ARG A 240 -19.86 -23.66 -13.91
C ARG A 240 -20.73 -22.41 -13.89
N TYR A 241 -20.36 -21.42 -13.08
CA TYR A 241 -21.15 -20.21 -12.90
C TYR A 241 -21.07 -19.26 -14.10
N ASN A 242 -19.92 -19.18 -14.78
CA ASN A 242 -19.77 -18.45 -16.04
C ASN A 242 -20.79 -18.89 -17.10
N GLY A 243 -21.04 -20.20 -17.21
CA GLY A 243 -22.06 -20.72 -18.12
C GLY A 243 -23.47 -20.23 -17.76
N VAL A 244 -23.81 -20.20 -16.47
CA VAL A 244 -25.12 -19.73 -16.01
C VAL A 244 -25.27 -18.22 -16.18
N PHE A 245 -24.26 -17.42 -15.80
CA PHE A 245 -24.30 -15.97 -15.92
C PHE A 245 -24.44 -15.50 -17.36
N ARG A 246 -23.82 -16.17 -18.34
CA ARG A 246 -24.05 -15.86 -19.77
C ARG A 246 -25.51 -16.03 -20.17
N SER A 247 -26.17 -17.10 -19.72
CA SER A 247 -27.60 -17.32 -20.00
C SER A 247 -28.45 -16.19 -19.42
N THR A 248 -28.18 -15.82 -18.18
CA THR A 248 -28.89 -14.73 -17.49
C THR A 248 -28.64 -13.37 -18.13
N GLN A 249 -27.43 -13.12 -18.65
CA GLN A 249 -27.09 -11.91 -19.37
C GLN A 249 -27.88 -11.78 -20.68
N TYR A 250 -28.07 -12.88 -21.43
CA TYR A 250 -28.92 -12.87 -22.62
C TYR A 250 -30.38 -12.53 -22.29
N GLU A 251 -30.92 -13.09 -21.22
CA GLU A 251 -32.29 -12.79 -20.77
C GLU A 251 -32.43 -11.33 -20.32
N PHE A 252 -31.44 -10.80 -19.59
CA PHE A 252 -31.39 -9.39 -19.23
C PHE A 252 -31.37 -8.50 -20.47
N LEU A 253 -30.48 -8.77 -21.44
CA LEU A 253 -30.38 -8.01 -22.68
C LEU A 253 -31.72 -8.02 -23.44
N TYR A 254 -32.33 -9.18 -23.62
CA TYR A 254 -33.64 -9.32 -24.25
C TYR A 254 -34.73 -8.48 -23.56
N LEU A 255 -34.73 -8.42 -22.22
CA LEU A 255 -35.70 -7.62 -21.46
C LEU A 255 -35.40 -6.10 -21.49
N THR A 256 -34.17 -5.71 -21.82
CA THR A 256 -33.75 -4.30 -21.91
C THR A 256 -33.74 -3.74 -23.34
N GLU A 257 -33.72 -4.59 -24.37
CA GLU A 257 -33.87 -4.20 -25.78
C GLU A 257 -35.31 -3.75 -26.05
N THR A 258 -35.62 -2.48 -25.73
CA THR A 258 -36.89 -1.85 -26.15
C THR A 258 -36.62 -0.71 -27.12
N ALA A 259 -37.41 -0.63 -28.19
CA ALA A 259 -37.26 0.39 -29.23
C ALA A 259 -37.54 1.84 -28.77
N TRP A 260 -37.98 2.06 -27.52
CA TRP A 260 -38.54 3.33 -27.04
C TRP A 260 -37.87 3.88 -25.76
N GLY A 261 -36.74 3.32 -25.32
CA GLY A 261 -35.95 3.87 -24.19
C GLY A 261 -36.69 3.92 -22.84
N THR A 262 -37.86 3.28 -22.73
CA THR A 262 -38.68 3.20 -21.52
C THR A 262 -39.16 1.76 -21.32
N TYR A 263 -39.06 1.26 -20.10
CA TYR A 263 -39.52 -0.09 -19.76
C TYR A 263 -41.05 -0.09 -19.65
N THR A 264 -41.73 -0.98 -20.38
CA THR A 264 -43.15 -1.21 -20.08
C THR A 264 -43.28 -1.79 -18.67
N THR A 265 -44.45 -1.60 -18.03
CA THR A 265 -44.70 -2.13 -16.69
C THR A 265 -44.45 -3.65 -16.57
N GLU A 266 -44.65 -4.38 -17.66
CA GLU A 266 -44.38 -5.82 -17.75
C GLU A 266 -42.88 -6.13 -17.79
N HIS A 267 -42.12 -5.46 -18.67
CA HIS A 267 -40.66 -5.64 -18.77
C HIS A 267 -39.96 -5.25 -17.46
N ARG A 268 -40.41 -4.16 -16.83
CA ARG A 268 -39.92 -3.73 -15.53
C ARG A 268 -40.12 -4.79 -14.44
N ARG A 269 -41.33 -5.38 -14.35
CA ARG A 269 -41.61 -6.46 -13.40
C ARG A 269 -40.80 -7.72 -13.70
N ALA A 270 -40.61 -8.05 -14.98
CA ALA A 270 -39.78 -9.18 -15.39
C ALA A 270 -38.31 -8.99 -15.00
N LEU A 271 -37.75 -7.79 -15.24
CA LEU A 271 -36.39 -7.43 -14.85
C LEU A 271 -36.19 -7.50 -13.33
N ILE A 272 -37.13 -6.97 -12.55
CA ILE A 272 -37.07 -7.05 -11.09
C ILE A 272 -37.02 -8.51 -10.63
N ARG A 273 -37.91 -9.36 -11.16
CA ARG A 273 -37.93 -10.79 -10.81
C ARG A 273 -36.64 -11.51 -11.20
N LEU A 274 -36.16 -11.32 -12.44
CA LEU A 274 -34.92 -11.93 -12.91
C LEU A 274 -33.74 -11.58 -11.98
N LEU A 275 -33.60 -10.29 -11.64
CA LEU A 275 -32.50 -9.85 -10.78
C LEU A 275 -32.65 -10.32 -9.33
N GLN A 276 -33.86 -10.22 -8.77
CA GLN A 276 -34.13 -10.49 -7.37
C GLN A 276 -34.20 -11.99 -7.03
N ASP A 277 -34.83 -12.78 -7.90
CA ASP A 277 -35.15 -14.18 -7.63
C ASP A 277 -34.09 -15.13 -8.24
N ASP A 278 -33.42 -14.72 -9.32
CA ASP A 278 -32.42 -15.55 -10.01
C ASP A 278 -30.99 -15.02 -9.84
N VAL A 279 -30.67 -13.81 -10.32
CA VAL A 279 -29.28 -13.31 -10.43
C VAL A 279 -28.62 -13.11 -9.07
N ILE A 280 -29.25 -12.34 -8.17
CA ILE A 280 -28.68 -12.04 -6.85
C ILE A 280 -28.50 -13.32 -6.01
N PRO A 281 -29.49 -14.23 -5.92
CA PRO A 281 -29.31 -15.51 -5.22
C PRO A 281 -28.21 -16.38 -5.84
N LEU A 282 -28.06 -16.37 -7.17
CA LEU A 282 -27.00 -17.10 -7.85
C LEU A 282 -25.61 -16.54 -7.53
N LEU A 283 -25.42 -15.22 -7.54
CA LEU A 283 -24.18 -14.56 -7.12
C LEU A 283 -23.86 -14.85 -5.65
N LYS A 284 -24.85 -14.79 -4.76
CA LYS A 284 -24.68 -15.16 -3.34
C LYS A 284 -24.31 -16.63 -3.17
N LYS A 285 -24.81 -17.52 -4.02
CA LYS A 285 -24.43 -18.94 -4.01
C LYS A 285 -23.00 -19.12 -4.54
N TYR A 286 -22.65 -18.47 -5.64
CA TYR A 286 -21.30 -18.45 -6.21
C TYR A 286 -20.27 -18.01 -5.18
N GLN A 287 -20.49 -16.88 -4.51
CA GLN A 287 -19.57 -16.39 -3.47
C GLN A 287 -19.44 -17.37 -2.30
N ARG A 288 -20.54 -17.97 -1.83
CA ARG A 288 -20.50 -18.97 -0.76
C ARG A 288 -19.68 -20.21 -1.13
N GLU A 289 -19.75 -20.64 -2.38
CA GLU A 289 -18.95 -21.78 -2.84
C GLU A 289 -17.46 -21.40 -2.97
N LEU A 290 -17.14 -20.17 -3.38
CA LEU A 290 -15.76 -19.65 -3.35
C LEU A 290 -15.23 -19.51 -1.92
N ASP A 291 -16.02 -18.97 -0.99
CA ASP A 291 -15.67 -18.79 0.41
C ASP A 291 -15.41 -20.13 1.13
N ALA A 292 -15.93 -21.24 0.59
CA ALA A 292 -15.70 -22.59 1.11
C ALA A 292 -14.37 -23.21 0.65
N VAL A 293 -13.70 -22.60 -0.35
CA VAL A 293 -12.38 -23.03 -0.80
C VAL A 293 -11.32 -22.45 0.15
N GLU A 294 -10.36 -23.29 0.54
CA GLU A 294 -9.22 -22.82 1.33
C GLU A 294 -8.46 -21.71 0.57
N ILE A 295 -8.19 -20.60 1.25
CA ILE A 295 -7.46 -19.45 0.69
C ILE A 295 -6.05 -19.47 1.28
N PRO A 296 -5.03 -19.89 0.51
CA PRO A 296 -3.64 -19.75 0.91
C PRO A 296 -3.28 -18.27 1.11
N ARG A 297 -2.30 -17.97 1.97
CA ARG A 297 -1.93 -16.59 2.31
C ARG A 297 -1.57 -15.77 1.07
N GLY A 298 -0.75 -16.31 0.18
CA GLY A 298 -0.33 -15.61 -1.05
C GLY A 298 -1.47 -15.39 -2.06
N ALA A 299 -2.63 -16.01 -1.88
CA ALA A 299 -3.82 -15.84 -2.71
C ALA A 299 -4.91 -14.95 -2.07
N ALA A 300 -4.67 -14.43 -0.86
CA ALA A 300 -5.66 -13.67 -0.09
C ALA A 300 -6.17 -12.45 -0.87
N TYR A 301 -5.27 -11.68 -1.50
CA TYR A 301 -5.67 -10.52 -2.30
C TYR A 301 -6.54 -10.92 -3.51
N LEU A 302 -6.20 -11.99 -4.23
CA LEU A 302 -7.01 -12.47 -5.36
C LEU A 302 -8.42 -12.87 -4.90
N ALA A 303 -8.51 -13.58 -3.77
CA ALA A 303 -9.79 -13.97 -3.20
C ALA A 303 -10.61 -12.75 -2.77
N ALA A 304 -9.98 -11.76 -2.13
CA ALA A 304 -10.61 -10.51 -1.73
C ALA A 304 -11.15 -9.71 -2.94
N GLN A 305 -10.39 -9.60 -4.03
CA GLN A 305 -10.85 -8.92 -5.25
C GLN A 305 -12.06 -9.63 -5.89
N ARG A 306 -12.07 -10.96 -5.94
CA ARG A 306 -13.24 -11.74 -6.43
C ARG A 306 -14.48 -11.51 -5.57
N LYS A 307 -14.30 -11.49 -4.26
CA LYS A 307 -15.37 -11.22 -3.31
C LYS A 307 -15.91 -9.79 -3.47
N ALA A 308 -15.02 -8.80 -3.52
CA ALA A 308 -15.38 -7.41 -3.70
C ALA A 308 -16.13 -7.17 -5.02
N SER A 309 -15.71 -7.83 -6.11
CA SER A 309 -16.45 -7.81 -7.39
C SER A 309 -17.89 -8.34 -7.23
N THR A 310 -18.03 -9.51 -6.60
CA THR A 310 -19.34 -10.14 -6.43
C THR A 310 -20.26 -9.31 -5.52
N GLU A 311 -19.73 -8.76 -4.43
CA GLU A 311 -20.45 -7.88 -3.51
C GLU A 311 -20.88 -6.57 -4.18
N ALA A 312 -19.99 -5.93 -4.94
CA ALA A 312 -20.30 -4.72 -5.69
C ALA A 312 -21.36 -4.99 -6.79
N SER A 313 -21.30 -6.14 -7.46
CA SER A 313 -22.29 -6.57 -8.44
C SER A 313 -23.67 -6.77 -7.81
N ILE A 314 -23.74 -7.46 -6.67
CA ILE A 314 -24.99 -7.62 -5.92
C ILE A 314 -25.56 -6.26 -5.51
N ALA A 315 -24.74 -5.39 -4.93
CA ALA A 315 -25.16 -4.06 -4.50
C ALA A 315 -25.64 -3.20 -5.68
N SER A 316 -24.99 -3.33 -6.84
CA SER A 316 -25.41 -2.66 -8.08
C SER A 316 -26.80 -3.12 -8.52
N TYR A 317 -27.05 -4.43 -8.59
CA TYR A 317 -28.36 -4.97 -8.95
C TYR A 317 -29.44 -4.60 -7.93
N GLU A 318 -29.14 -4.62 -6.62
CA GLU A 318 -30.07 -4.19 -5.58
C GLU A 318 -30.48 -2.71 -5.74
N SER A 319 -29.52 -1.82 -6.06
CA SER A 319 -29.84 -0.42 -6.38
C SER A 319 -30.59 -0.28 -7.70
N PHE A 320 -30.27 -1.08 -8.71
CA PHE A 320 -31.00 -1.05 -9.98
C PHE A 320 -32.46 -1.47 -9.81
N ILE A 321 -32.73 -2.52 -9.03
CA ILE A 321 -34.09 -2.94 -8.65
C ILE A 321 -34.82 -1.81 -7.93
N ARG A 322 -34.18 -1.16 -6.93
CA ARG A 322 -34.78 0.00 -6.24
C ARG A 322 -35.11 1.14 -7.20
N GLY A 323 -34.24 1.41 -8.17
CA GLY A 323 -34.48 2.39 -9.24
C GLY A 323 -35.68 2.03 -10.10
N LEU A 324 -35.82 0.75 -10.48
CA LEU A 324 -36.99 0.27 -11.22
C LEU A 324 -38.29 0.39 -10.40
N ASP A 325 -38.27 0.07 -9.11
CA ASP A 325 -39.45 0.13 -8.26
C ASP A 325 -39.89 1.58 -7.99
N THR A 326 -38.94 2.44 -7.62
CA THR A 326 -39.22 3.81 -7.15
C THR A 326 -39.23 4.85 -8.27
N GLY A 327 -38.57 4.58 -9.39
CA GLY A 327 -38.33 5.56 -10.46
C GLY A 327 -37.32 6.66 -10.09
N LEU A 328 -36.60 6.54 -8.97
CA LEU A 328 -35.66 7.56 -8.50
C LEU A 328 -34.34 7.52 -9.30
N PRO A 329 -33.92 8.63 -9.93
CA PRO A 329 -32.65 8.69 -10.68
C PRO A 329 -31.40 8.39 -9.85
N GLU A 330 -31.44 8.73 -8.56
CA GLU A 330 -30.32 8.53 -7.63
C GLU A 330 -29.96 7.05 -7.45
N GLU A 331 -30.95 6.15 -7.45
CA GLU A 331 -30.73 4.71 -7.35
C GLU A 331 -30.07 4.14 -8.61
N PHE A 332 -30.42 4.66 -9.79
CA PHE A 332 -29.75 4.29 -11.04
C PHE A 332 -28.30 4.80 -11.08
N ALA A 333 -28.05 6.04 -10.64
CA ALA A 333 -26.69 6.59 -10.55
C ALA A 333 -25.81 5.80 -9.56
N ARG A 334 -26.40 5.36 -8.44
CA ARG A 334 -25.74 4.49 -7.47
C ARG A 334 -25.47 3.10 -8.07
N ALA A 335 -26.42 2.50 -8.75
CA ALA A 335 -26.26 1.21 -9.43
C ALA A 335 -25.11 1.26 -10.45
N GLU A 336 -25.06 2.31 -11.27
CA GLU A 336 -24.00 2.53 -12.26
C GLU A 336 -22.62 2.67 -11.60
N THR A 337 -22.53 3.42 -10.50
CA THR A 337 -21.29 3.60 -9.76
C THR A 337 -20.77 2.28 -9.19
N LEU A 338 -21.65 1.48 -8.57
CA LEU A 338 -21.32 0.16 -8.03
C LEU A 338 -20.95 -0.84 -9.15
N HIS A 339 -21.62 -0.77 -10.30
CA HIS A 339 -21.27 -1.61 -11.45
C HIS A 339 -19.86 -1.29 -11.96
N LYS A 340 -19.49 0.00 -12.08
CA LYS A 340 -18.14 0.41 -12.47
C LYS A 340 -17.07 -0.07 -11.47
N GLN A 341 -17.41 -0.11 -10.18
CA GLN A 341 -16.53 -0.68 -9.14
C GLN A 341 -16.35 -2.19 -9.34
N ALA A 342 -17.45 -2.93 -9.54
CA ALA A 342 -17.38 -4.37 -9.84
C ALA A 342 -16.48 -4.67 -11.04
N LEU A 343 -16.67 -3.97 -12.15
CA LEU A 343 -15.83 -4.10 -13.35
C LEU A 343 -14.35 -3.81 -13.06
N THR A 344 -14.06 -2.84 -12.19
CA THR A 344 -12.68 -2.54 -11.79
C THR A 344 -12.05 -3.71 -11.04
N TYR A 345 -12.79 -4.32 -10.11
CA TYR A 345 -12.35 -5.52 -9.40
C TYR A 345 -12.16 -6.72 -10.35
N ASP A 346 -13.08 -6.94 -11.29
CA ASP A 346 -12.95 -8.02 -12.28
C ASP A 346 -11.73 -7.85 -13.18
N LEU A 347 -11.45 -6.62 -13.63
CA LEU A 347 -10.24 -6.33 -14.41
C LEU A 347 -8.97 -6.65 -13.62
N ARG A 348 -8.93 -6.34 -12.31
CA ARG A 348 -7.81 -6.70 -11.42
C ARG A 348 -7.68 -8.22 -11.28
N VAL A 349 -8.79 -8.93 -11.04
CA VAL A 349 -8.81 -10.40 -11.00
C VAL A 349 -8.24 -10.97 -12.30
N GLY A 350 -8.65 -10.44 -13.45
CA GLY A 350 -8.15 -10.83 -14.77
C GLY A 350 -6.63 -10.59 -14.92
N ASP A 351 -6.13 -9.44 -14.48
CA ASP A 351 -4.70 -9.10 -14.51
C ASP A 351 -3.87 -10.08 -13.66
N MET A 352 -4.35 -10.41 -12.45
CA MET A 352 -3.70 -11.36 -11.54
C MET A 352 -3.69 -12.79 -12.10
N VAL A 353 -4.82 -13.25 -12.63
CA VAL A 353 -4.94 -14.60 -13.22
C VAL A 353 -4.04 -14.73 -14.44
N ARG A 354 -4.04 -13.73 -15.35
CA ARG A 354 -3.17 -13.73 -16.54
C ARG A 354 -1.68 -13.79 -16.20
N ARG A 355 -1.27 -13.10 -15.13
CA ARG A 355 0.12 -13.05 -14.67
C ARG A 355 0.56 -14.34 -13.98
N SER A 356 -0.37 -15.04 -13.30
CA SER A 356 -0.08 -16.25 -12.54
C SER A 356 -0.19 -17.54 -13.38
N ALA A 357 -1.03 -17.52 -14.42
CA ALA A 357 -1.13 -18.64 -15.36
C ALA A 357 0.07 -18.63 -16.33
N VAL A 358 1.02 -19.54 -16.11
CA VAL A 358 2.10 -19.86 -17.09
C VAL A 358 1.53 -20.55 -18.36
N SER A 359 0.25 -20.92 -18.40
CA SER A 359 -0.33 -21.76 -19.47
C SER A 359 -1.56 -21.13 -20.12
N GLU A 360 -1.74 -21.49 -21.38
CA GLU A 360 -2.78 -21.10 -22.34
C GLU A 360 -4.21 -21.13 -21.77
N GLU A 361 -5.02 -20.18 -22.22
CA GLU A 361 -6.45 -20.00 -21.91
C GLU A 361 -6.78 -19.45 -20.51
N THR A 362 -6.80 -18.10 -20.45
CA THR A 362 -7.48 -17.32 -19.41
C THR A 362 -8.94 -17.78 -19.29
N PRO A 363 -9.40 -18.32 -18.15
CA PRO A 363 -10.83 -18.44 -17.91
C PRO A 363 -11.41 -17.03 -17.89
N ALA A 364 -12.42 -16.77 -18.72
CA ALA A 364 -13.12 -15.50 -18.70
C ALA A 364 -13.66 -15.23 -17.28
N THR A 365 -13.41 -14.05 -16.75
CA THR A 365 -14.19 -13.54 -15.61
C THR A 365 -15.65 -13.39 -16.07
N PRO A 366 -16.63 -13.78 -15.22
CA PRO A 366 -18.06 -13.73 -15.59
C PRO A 366 -18.54 -12.34 -16.01
#